data_AF-A0A963I2X8-F1
#
_entry.id   AF-A0A963I2X8-F1
#
_cell.length_a   1.000
_cell.length_b   1.000
_cell.length_c   1.000
_cell.angle_alpha   90.00
_cell.angle_beta   90.00
_cell.angle_gamma   90.00
#
_symmetry.space_group_name_H-M   'P 1'
#
loop_
_entity.id
_entity.type
_entity.pdbx_description
1 polymer ?
#
loop_
_entity_poly.entity_id
_entity_poly.type
_entity_poly.pdbx_seq_one_letter_code
_entity_poly.pdbx_strand_id
1 'polypeptide(L)' 'FYYLRVVKVMYFDAPTDTAPIEAPRDMRYLLSINGLAVALLGLLPQGVLEYSIYASYAFLAGH' A
#
# COMPACT_ATOMS: atom_id res chain seq x y z
N PHE A 1 -13.47 -11.65 -0.78
CA PHE A 1 -14.50 -10.82 -0.11
C PHE A 1 -14.06 -10.16 1.20
N TYR A 2 -12.92 -10.53 1.79
CA TYR A 2 -12.48 -9.95 3.08
C TYR A 2 -12.24 -8.43 3.01
N TYR A 3 -11.37 -7.98 2.11
CA TYR A 3 -11.01 -6.55 2.01
C TYR A 3 -12.17 -5.65 1.61
N LEU A 4 -13.02 -6.09 0.68
CA LEU A 4 -14.19 -5.32 0.25
C LEU A 4 -15.21 -5.11 1.39
N ARG A 5 -15.36 -6.09 2.30
CA ARG A 5 -16.20 -5.93 3.49
C ARG A 5 -15.69 -4.80 4.39
N VAL A 6 -14.37 -4.70 4.57
CA VAL A 6 -13.76 -3.65 5.39
C VAL A 6 -14.00 -2.27 4.80
N VAL A 7 -13.78 -2.10 3.49
CA VAL A 7 -14.06 -0.84 2.78
C VAL A 7 -15.53 -0.46 2.90
N LYS A 8 -16.43 -1.44 2.77
CA LYS A 8 -17.86 -1.21 2.96
C LYS A 8 -18.15 -0.62 4.35
N VAL A 9 -17.68 -1.27 5.40
CA VAL A 9 -17.93 -0.84 6.79
C VAL A 9 -17.35 0.55 7.04
N MET A 10 -16.13 0.85 6.55
CA MET A 10 -15.49 2.16 6.80
C MET A 10 -16.17 3.34 6.11
N TYR A 11 -16.73 3.17 4.90
CA TYR A 11 -17.23 4.30 4.11
C TYR A 11 -18.75 4.37 3.97
N PHE A 12 -19.47 3.26 4.20
CA PHE A 12 -20.92 3.19 3.95
C PHE A 12 -21.75 2.96 5.23
N ASP A 13 -21.16 2.39 6.28
CA ASP A 13 -21.87 2.23 7.55
C ASP A 13 -21.68 3.48 8.43
N ALA A 14 -22.62 3.76 9.33
CA ALA A 14 -22.54 4.92 10.21
C ALA A 14 -21.39 4.76 11.24
N PRO A 15 -20.59 5.82 11.49
CA PRO A 15 -19.50 5.75 12.46
C PRO A 15 -20.05 5.61 13.89
N THR A 16 -19.53 4.65 14.64
CA THR A 16 -19.88 4.45 16.06
C THR A 16 -19.13 5.39 17.00
N ASP A 17 -18.00 5.94 16.54
CA ASP A 17 -17.17 6.89 17.26
C ASP A 17 -16.78 8.04 16.30
N THR A 18 -16.95 9.26 16.77
CA THR A 18 -16.62 10.49 16.04
C THR A 18 -15.55 11.31 16.75
N ALA A 19 -14.90 10.76 17.77
CA ALA A 19 -13.77 11.39 18.42
C ALA A 19 -12.65 11.66 17.40
N PRO A 20 -11.90 12.77 17.55
CA PRO A 20 -10.76 13.06 16.69
C PRO A 20 -9.74 11.92 16.73
N ILE A 21 -9.28 11.48 15.56
CA ILE A 21 -8.23 10.47 15.47
C ILE A 21 -6.90 11.14 15.85
N GLU A 22 -6.41 10.84 17.06
CA GLU A 22 -5.07 11.23 17.48
C GLU A 22 -4.05 10.18 17.08
N ALA A 23 -3.10 10.59 16.22
CA ALA A 23 -1.97 9.77 15.82
C ALA A 23 -0.67 10.55 16.00
N PRO A 24 0.39 9.94 16.57
CA PRO A 24 1.71 10.56 16.66
C PRO A 24 2.17 11.04 15.28
N ARG A 25 2.86 12.19 15.23
CA ARG A 25 3.30 12.82 13.98
C ARG A 25 4.12 11.87 13.10
N ASP A 26 4.99 11.08 13.72
CA ASP A 26 5.85 10.12 13.02
C ASP A 26 5.03 9.03 12.31
N MET A 27 3.98 8.52 12.96
CA MET A 27 3.05 7.55 12.35
C MET A 27 2.34 8.14 11.13
N ARG A 28 1.92 9.41 11.22
CA ARG A 28 1.25 10.10 10.10
C ARG A 28 2.18 10.24 8.89
N TYR A 29 3.45 10.57 9.12
CA TYR A 29 4.44 10.64 8.04
C TYR A 29 4.71 9.26 7.43
N LEU A 30 4.92 8.23 8.26
CA LEU A 30 5.16 6.88 7.77
C LEU A 30 4.01 6.37 6.90
N LEU A 31 2.77 6.53 7.35
CA LEU A 31 1.60 6.09 6.59
C LEU A 31 1.43 6.90 5.28
N SER A 32 1.74 8.20 5.31
CA SER A 32 1.66 9.06 4.12
C SER A 32 2.71 8.68 3.08
N ILE A 33 3.95 8.46 3.51
CA ILE A 33 5.05 8.02 2.63
C ILE A 33 4.75 6.64 2.08
N ASN A 34 4.25 5.72 2.91
CA ASN A 34 3.87 4.38 2.47
C ASN A 34 2.75 4.42 1.42
N GLY A 35 1.69 5.19 1.68
CA GLY A 35 0.59 5.37 0.73
C GLY A 35 1.04 5.99 -0.59
N LEU A 36 1.92 6.99 -0.53
CA LEU A 36 2.52 7.59 -1.73
C LEU A 36 3.35 6.58 -2.51
N ALA A 37 4.18 5.78 -1.83
CA ALA A 37 4.98 4.75 -2.47
C ALA A 37 4.10 3.71 -3.17
N VAL A 38 3.05 3.22 -2.51
CA VAL A 38 2.08 2.29 -3.12
C VAL A 38 1.40 2.92 -4.34
N ALA A 39 0.99 4.19 -4.27
CA ALA A 39 0.37 4.89 -5.39
C ALA A 39 1.34 5.04 -6.58
N LEU A 40 2.58 5.47 -6.33
CA LEU A 40 3.59 5.65 -7.38
C LEU A 40 3.94 4.32 -8.04
N LEU A 41 4.23 3.28 -7.24
CA LEU A 41 4.56 1.95 -7.75
C LEU A 41 3.37 1.29 -8.46
N GLY A 42 2.14 1.56 -8.02
CA GLY A 42 0.92 1.05 -8.65
C GLY A 42 0.58 1.73 -9.97
N LEU A 43 0.81 3.04 -10.07
CA LEU A 43 0.58 3.80 -11.31
C LEU A 43 1.69 3.61 -12.34
N LEU A 44 2.92 3.38 -11.87
CA LEU A 44 4.13 3.26 -12.69
C LEU A 44 4.85 1.93 -12.38
N PRO A 45 4.31 0.78 -12.83
CA PRO A 45 4.82 -0.53 -12.46
C PRO A 45 6.12 -0.92 -13.19
N GLN A 46 6.56 -0.17 -14.21
CA GLN A 46 7.64 -0.58 -15.11
C GLN A 46 8.97 -0.88 -14.37
N GLY A 47 9.37 -0.04 -13.42
CA GLY A 47 10.65 -0.23 -12.72
C GLY A 47 10.65 -1.46 -11.82
N VAL A 48 9.52 -1.75 -11.19
CA VAL A 48 9.37 -2.92 -10.29
C VAL A 48 9.34 -4.22 -11.10
N LEU A 49 8.70 -4.20 -12.27
CA LEU A 49 8.66 -5.34 -13.20
C LEU A 49 10.05 -5.62 -13.77
N GLU A 50 10.77 -4.60 -14.23
CA GLU A 50 12.12 -4.74 -14.78
C GLU A 50 13.09 -5.37 -13.77
N TYR A 51 13.07 -4.90 -12.52
CA TYR A 51 13.89 -5.49 -11.45
C TYR A 51 13.52 -6.96 -11.18
N SER A 52 12.23 -7.28 -11.15
CA SER A 52 11.74 -8.64 -10.92
C SER A 52 12.16 -9.59 -12.05
N ILE A 53 12.14 -9.09 -13.29
CA ILE A 53 12.59 -9.81 -14.48
C ILE A 53 14.10 -10.07 -14.42
N TYR A 54 14.90 -9.03 -14.11
CA TYR A 54 16.35 -9.15 -13.94
C TYR A 54 16.72 -10.19 -12.87
N ALA A 55 16.09 -10.13 -11.70
CA ALA A 55 16.32 -11.09 -10.62
C ALA A 55 15.98 -12.53 -11.04
N SER A 56 14.90 -12.72 -11.79
CA SER A 56 14.50 -14.04 -12.30
C SER A 56 15.50 -14.60 -13.31
N TYR A 57 16.02 -13.75 -14.20
CA TYR A 57 17.06 -14.14 -15.15
C TYR A 57 18.38 -14.48 -14.45
N ALA A 58 18.80 -13.67 -13.46
CA ALA A 58 20.00 -13.94 -12.67
C ALA A 58 19.92 -15.31 -11.97
N PHE A 59 18.77 -15.63 -11.37
CA PHE A 59 18.53 -16.93 -10.73
C PHE A 59 18.61 -18.10 -11.71
N LEU A 60 18.01 -17.98 -12.90
CA LEU A 60 18.01 -19.04 -13.92
C LEU A 60 19.36 -19.23 -14.62
N ALA A 61 20.13 -18.16 -14.77
CA ALA A 61 21.43 -18.17 -15.44
C ALA A 61 22.56 -18.76 -14.59
N GLY A 62 22.29 -19.16 -13.33
CA GLY A 62 23.23 -19.91 -12.51
C GLY A 62 24.37 -19.06 -11.94
N HIS A 63 24.03 -17.92 -11.33
CA HIS A 63 24.84 -17.30 -10.28
C HIS A 63 24.14 -17.45 -8.94
#